data_AF-A0A934V8X0-F1
#
_entry.id   AF-A0A934V8X0-F1
#
_cell.length_a   1.000
_cell.length_b   1.000
_cell.length_c   1.000
_cell.angle_alpha   90.00
_cell.angle_beta   90.00
_cell.angle_gamma   90.00
#
_symmetry.space_group_name_H-M   'P 1'
#
loop_
_entity.id
_entity.type
_entity.pdbx_description
1 polymer ?
#
loop_
_entity_poly.entity_id
_entity_poly.type
_entity_poly.pdbx_seq_one_letter_code
_entity_poly.pdbx_strand_id
1 'polypeptide(L)' 'MSTKQLAMETIRDLPDDASWSEIEERIHFLAAIEAAREDVRRGDVVPHEEIRGLIETWISK' A
#
# COMPACT_ATOMS: atom_id res chain seq x y z
N MET A 1 7.86 1.10 17.15
CA MET A 1 7.08 -0.15 17.22
C MET A 1 7.63 -1.10 16.17
N SER A 2 7.74 -2.40 16.43
CA SER A 2 8.24 -3.36 15.42
C SER A 2 7.18 -3.65 14.35
N THR A 3 7.60 -4.04 13.14
CA THR A 3 6.69 -4.46 12.04
C THR A 3 5.70 -5.53 12.50
N LYS A 4 6.17 -6.47 13.34
CA LYS A 4 5.33 -7.51 13.93
C LYS A 4 4.22 -6.94 14.82
N GLN A 5 4.55 -5.97 15.67
CA GLN A 5 3.56 -5.33 16.55
C GLN A 5 2.50 -4.58 15.74
N LEU A 6 2.92 -3.83 14.71
CA LEU A 6 2.00 -3.11 13.83
C LEU A 6 1.06 -4.07 13.06
N ALA A 7 1.58 -5.20 12.56
CA ALA A 7 0.76 -6.22 11.91
C ALA A 7 -0.29 -6.80 12.88
N MET A 8 0.10 -7.10 14.12
CA MET A 8 -0.82 -7.61 15.14
C MET A 8 -1.84 -6.57 15.60
N GLU A 9 -1.52 -5.27 15.61
CA GLU A 9 -2.49 -4.19 15.84
C GLU A 9 -3.48 -4.10 14.69
N THR A 10 -2.97 -4.12 13.47
CA THR A 10 -3.79 -4.06 12.26
C THR A 10 -4.82 -5.18 12.22
N ILE A 11 -4.43 -6.41 12.57
CA ILE A 11 -5.35 -7.56 12.63
C ILE A 11 -6.36 -7.40 13.77
N ARG A 12 -5.95 -6.84 14.93
CA ARG A 12 -6.84 -6.60 16.06
C ARG A 12 -7.91 -5.53 15.78
N ASP A 13 -7.61 -4.59 14.90
CA ASP A 13 -8.54 -3.51 14.53
C ASP A 13 -9.54 -3.92 13.44
N LEU A 14 -9.42 -5.14 12.89
CA LEU A 14 -10.41 -5.69 11.95
C LEU A 14 -11.64 -6.22 12.70
N PRO A 15 -12.81 -6.24 12.04
CA PRO A 15 -14.00 -6.91 12.59
C PRO A 15 -13.74 -8.39 12.92
N ASP A 16 -14.43 -8.90 13.95
CA ASP A 16 -14.31 -10.31 14.37
C ASP A 16 -14.72 -11.30 13.27
N ASP A 17 -15.56 -10.87 12.32
CA ASP A 17 -16.03 -11.64 11.17
C ASP A 17 -15.18 -11.43 9.89
N ALA A 18 -14.06 -10.71 10.00
CA ALA A 18 -13.15 -10.51 8.87
C ALA A 18 -12.66 -11.84 8.30
N SER A 19 -12.81 -11.98 6.99
CA SER A 19 -12.31 -13.12 6.24
C SER A 19 -10.78 -13.09 6.11
N TRP A 20 -10.20 -14.23 5.79
CA TRP A 20 -8.77 -14.32 5.47
C TRP A 20 -8.36 -13.38 4.33
N SER A 21 -9.23 -13.20 3.33
CA SER A 21 -8.96 -12.31 2.20
C SER A 21 -8.85 -10.85 2.63
N GLU A 22 -9.71 -10.39 3.55
CA GLU A 22 -9.68 -9.01 4.05
C GLU A 22 -8.47 -8.76 4.94
N ILE A 23 -8.09 -9.76 5.75
CA ILE A 23 -6.86 -9.71 6.55
C ILE A 23 -5.64 -9.60 5.63
N GLU A 24 -5.56 -10.44 4.59
CA GLU A 24 -4.48 -10.43 3.62
C GLU A 24 -4.38 -9.09 2.89
N GLU A 25 -5.51 -8.60 2.35
CA GLU A 25 -5.58 -7.32 1.65
C GLU A 25 -5.07 -6.18 2.53
N ARG A 26 -5.52 -6.12 3.78
CA ARG A 26 -5.10 -5.09 4.72
C ARG A 26 -3.59 -5.13 4.99
N ILE A 27 -3.03 -6.32 5.20
CA ILE A 27 -1.59 -6.49 5.44
C ILE A 27 -0.78 -6.08 4.21
N HIS A 28 -1.19 -6.50 3.01
CA HIS A 28 -0.53 -6.12 1.77
C HIS A 28 -0.59 -4.61 1.54
N PHE A 29 -1.72 -3.97 1.83
CA PHE A 29 -1.86 -2.52 1.70
C PHE A 29 -0.86 -1.76 2.57
N LEU A 30 -0.70 -2.15 3.84
CA LEU A 30 0.26 -1.50 4.74
C LEU A 30 1.71 -1.77 4.33
N ALA A 31 2.02 -2.99 3.89
CA ALA A 31 3.35 -3.32 3.37
C ALA A 31 3.70 -2.47 2.15
N ALA A 32 2.74 -2.27 1.24
CA ALA A 32 2.92 -1.42 0.06
C ALA A 32 3.15 0.06 0.42
N ILE A 33 2.45 0.59 1.43
CA ILE A 33 2.70 1.96 1.93
C ILE A 33 4.11 2.11 2.47
N GLU A 34 4.60 1.14 3.26
CA GLU A 34 5.94 1.22 3.82
C GLU A 34 7.02 1.12 2.73
N ALA A 35 6.81 0.26 1.72
CA ALA A 35 7.65 0.23 0.53
C ALA A 35 7.66 1.58 -0.20
N ALA A 36 6.49 2.16 -0.47
CA ALA A 36 6.37 3.47 -1.12
C ALA A 36 7.08 4.59 -0.33
N ARG A 37 7.04 4.54 1.01
CA ARG A 37 7.78 5.48 1.86
C ARG A 37 9.29 5.34 1.73
N GLU A 38 9.79 4.13 1.60
CA GLU A 38 11.21 3.89 1.34
C GLU A 38 11.59 4.39 -0.06
N ASP A 39 10.77 4.10 -1.08
CA ASP A 39 11.00 4.55 -2.45
C ASP A 39 11.11 6.09 -2.51
N VAL A 40 10.20 6.80 -1.82
CA VAL A 40 10.27 8.27 -1.67
C VAL A 40 11.56 8.71 -0.98
N ARG A 41 12.00 8.01 0.08
CA ARG A 41 13.26 8.35 0.79
C ARG A 41 14.50 8.13 -0.07
N ARG A 42 14.48 7.15 -0.98
CA ARG A 42 15.57 6.90 -1.95
C ARG A 42 15.52 7.80 -3.18
N GLY A 43 14.41 8.51 -3.38
CA GLY A 43 14.17 9.31 -4.59
C GLY A 43 13.68 8.48 -5.78
N ASP A 44 13.30 7.22 -5.55
CA ASP A 44 12.70 6.32 -6.53
C ASP A 44 11.22 6.69 -6.74
N VAL A 45 10.96 7.87 -7.28
CA VAL A 45 9.60 8.41 -7.49
C VAL A 45 9.34 8.71 -8.95
N VAL A 46 8.09 8.55 -9.36
CA VAL A 46 7.63 8.96 -10.69
C VAL A 46 7.15 10.42 -10.64
N PRO A 47 7.71 11.34 -11.43
CA PRO A 47 7.25 12.72 -11.49
C PRO A 47 5.80 12.85 -11.95
N HIS A 48 5.12 13.92 -11.49
CA HIS A 48 3.71 14.18 -11.82
C HIS A 48 3.42 14.21 -13.33
N GLU A 49 4.31 14.83 -14.11
CA GLU A 49 4.14 14.93 -15.57
C GLU A 49 4.22 13.56 -16.27
N GLU A 50 5.06 12.66 -15.76
CA GLU A 50 5.16 11.29 -16.28
C GLU A 50 3.90 10.48 -15.93
N ILE A 51 3.38 10.63 -14.70
CA ILE A 51 2.11 10.02 -14.30
C ILE A 51 0.94 10.50 -15.18
N ARG A 52 0.88 11.80 -15.51
CA ARG A 52 -0.16 12.33 -16.41
C ARG A 52 -0.14 11.61 -17.76
N GLY A 53 1.03 11.46 -18.36
CA GLY A 53 1.19 10.74 -19.64
C GLY A 53 0.75 9.28 -19.55
N LEU A 54 1.09 8.59 -18.46
CA LEU A 54 0.67 7.20 -18.25
C LEU A 54 -0.85 7.05 -18.11
N ILE A 55 -1.49 7.93 -17.32
CA ILE A 55 -2.94 7.92 -17.13
C ILE A 55 -3.67 8.08 -18.47
N GLU A 56 -3.20 8.99 -19.32
CA GLU A 56 -3.76 9.18 -20.66
C GLU A 56 -3.77 7.88 -21.48
N THR A 57 -2.71 7.06 -21.40
CA THR A 57 -2.65 5.76 -22.09
C THR A 57 -3.60 4.70 -21.52
N TRP A 58 -3.94 4.77 -20.24
CA TRP A 58 -4.82 3.80 -19.59
C TRP A 58 -6.29 4.09 -19.87
N ILE A 59 -6.66 5.37 -19.90
CA ILE A 59 -8.03 5.82 -20.14
C ILE A 59 -8.38 5.92 -21.62
N SER A 60 -7.41 5.87 -22.53
CA SER A 60 -7.63 5.95 -23.98
C SER A 60 -8.02 4.61 -24.64
N LYS A 61 -8.35 3.57 -23.87
CA LYS A 61 -8.81 2.27 -24.37
C LYS A 61 -10.30 2.05 -24.12
#